data_AF-A0A2H0TSF1-F1
#
_entry.id   AF-A0A2H0TSF1-F1
#
_cell.length_a   1.000
_cell.length_b   1.000
_cell.length_c   1.000
_cell.angle_alpha   90.00
_cell.angle_beta   90.00
_cell.angle_gamma   90.00
#
_symmetry.space_group_name_H-M   'P 1'
#
loop_
_entity.id
_entity.type
_entity.pdbx_description
1 polymer ?
#
loop_
_entity_poly.entity_id
_entity_poly.type
_entity_poly.pdbx_seq_one_letter_code
_entity_poly.pdbx_strand_id
1 'polypeptide(L)'
;MISIPLYTFLLLYFVFLAIFVAFMLVDLYHIITSASFSLVSFIMTFFIFAGTLLVCYFTIQLLSQAGIDWQTPLVLFNASWFSGAFGATTF
;
A
#
# COMPACT_ATOMS: atom_id res chain seq x y z
N MET A 1 -15.09 8.77 -20.12
CA MET A 1 -14.06 8.09 -19.30
C MET A 1 -14.21 8.60 -17.87
N ILE A 2 -14.27 7.70 -16.90
CA ILE A 2 -14.31 8.05 -15.48
C ILE A 2 -12.90 7.81 -14.95
N SER A 3 -12.26 8.87 -14.48
CA SER A 3 -10.94 8.82 -13.84
C SER A 3 -10.98 9.53 -12.50
N ILE A 4 -10.16 9.07 -11.57
CA ILE A 4 -9.91 9.75 -10.31
C ILE A 4 -8.41 10.03 -10.16
N PRO A 5 -8.03 11.13 -9.53
CA PRO A 5 -6.62 11.42 -9.33
C PRO A 5 -6.01 10.45 -8.32
N LEU A 6 -4.75 10.08 -8.57
CA LEU A 6 -3.99 9.08 -7.81
C LEU A 6 -3.93 9.38 -6.30
N TYR A 7 -3.88 10.65 -5.91
CA TYR A 7 -3.86 11.04 -4.49
C TYR A 7 -5.03 10.44 -3.68
N THR A 8 -6.17 10.15 -4.31
CA THR A 8 -7.35 9.57 -3.64
C THR A 8 -7.03 8.20 -3.05
N PHE A 9 -6.32 7.35 -3.81
CA PHE A 9 -5.88 6.03 -3.33
C PHE A 9 -4.72 6.14 -2.34
N LEU A 10 -3.78 7.05 -2.59
CA LEU A 10 -2.63 7.26 -1.70
C LEU A 10 -3.08 7.70 -0.30
N LEU A 11 -4.11 8.55 -0.21
CA LEU A 11 -4.64 9.01 1.08
C LEU A 11 -5.30 7.86 1.86
N LEU A 12 -6.08 7.01 1.18
CA LEU A 12 -6.67 5.82 1.81
C LEU A 12 -5.60 4.83 2.26
N TYR A 13 -4.54 4.66 1.47
CA TYR A 13 -3.36 3.89 1.85
C TYR A 13 -2.64 4.48 3.08
N PHE A 14 -2.52 5.81 3.18
CA PHE A 14 -1.95 6.47 4.37
C PHE A 14 -2.74 6.20 5.64
N VAL A 15 -4.08 6.17 5.58
CA VAL A 15 -4.92 5.81 6.73
C VAL A 15 -4.62 4.38 7.19
N PHE A 16 -4.53 3.44 6.25
CA PHE A 16 -4.16 2.05 6.56
C PHE A 16 -2.77 1.97 7.19
N LEU A 17 -1.80 2.72 6.65
CA LEU A 17 -0.44 2.77 7.15
C LEU A 17 -0.37 3.36 8.58
N ALA A 18 -1.17 4.37 8.89
CA ALA A 18 -1.26 4.94 10.23
C ALA A 18 -1.81 3.93 11.25
N ILE A 19 -2.88 3.20 10.90
CA ILE A 19 -3.45 2.14 11.74
C ILE A 19 -2.40 1.04 11.96
N PHE A 20 -1.71 0.62 10.89
CA PHE A 20 -0.65 -0.37 10.94
C PHE A 20 0.47 0.04 11.92
N VAL A 21 0.95 1.28 11.83
CA VAL A 21 2.00 1.81 12.73
C VAL A 21 1.52 1.83 14.18
N ALA A 22 0.26 2.21 14.44
CA ALA A 22 -0.29 2.20 15.79
C ALA A 22 -0.30 0.79 16.41
N PHE A 23 -0.74 -0.23 15.66
CA PHE A 23 -0.69 -1.63 16.12
C PHE A 23 0.75 -2.10 16.34
N MET A 24 1.67 -1.78 15.43
CA MET A 24 3.08 -2.15 15.56
C MET A 24 3.72 -1.57 16.84
N LEU A 25 3.40 -0.32 17.19
CA LEU A 25 3.86 0.30 18.44
C LEU A 25 3.27 -0.36 19.68
N VAL A 26 1.98 -0.74 19.64
CA VAL A 26 1.32 -1.47 20.73
C VAL A 26 1.97 -2.85 20.92
N ASP A 27 2.26 -3.57 19.84
CA ASP A 27 2.90 -4.88 19.89
C ASP A 27 4.32 -4.78 20.45
N LEU A 28 5.10 -3.79 20.00
CA LEU A 28 6.44 -3.51 20.57
C LEU A 28 6.37 -3.19 22.06
N TYR A 29 5.43 -2.35 22.48
CA TYR A 29 5.20 -2.04 23.89
C TYR A 29 4.87 -3.32 24.68
N HIS A 30 3.95 -4.13 24.18
CA HIS A 30 3.54 -5.38 24.82
C HIS A 30 4.71 -6.34 25.03
N ILE A 31 5.61 -6.46 24.06
CA ILE A 31 6.80 -7.31 24.16
C ILE A 31 7.76 -6.81 25.24
N ILE A 32 8.00 -5.49 25.28
CA ILE A 32 8.87 -4.88 26.29
C ILE A 32 8.28 -5.08 27.69
N THR A 33 6.97 -4.88 27.86
CA THR A 33 6.32 -4.93 29.18
C THR A 33 6.06 -6.33 29.69
N SER A 34 5.75 -7.27 28.80
CA SER A 34 5.48 -8.67 29.19
C SER A 34 6.75 -9.42 29.58
N ALA A 35 7.94 -8.82 29.40
CA ALA A 35 9.27 -9.43 29.56
C ALA A 35 9.38 -10.82 28.89
N SER A 36 8.48 -11.11 27.94
CA SER A 36 8.36 -12.40 27.28
C SER A 36 9.37 -12.42 26.15
N PHE A 37 10.65 -12.51 26.53
CA PHE A 37 11.79 -12.74 25.63
C PHE A 37 11.87 -14.20 25.19
N SER A 38 10.72 -14.84 24.97
CA SER A 38 10.76 -16.13 24.27
C SER A 38 11.39 -15.87 22.91
N LEU A 39 12.36 -16.70 22.52
CA LEU A 39 13.01 -16.58 21.22
C LEU A 39 11.99 -16.51 20.08
N VAL A 40 10.86 -17.22 20.23
CA VAL A 40 9.77 -17.27 19.26
C VAL A 40 9.06 -15.92 19.12
N SER A 41 8.65 -15.28 20.22
CA SER A 41 8.01 -13.95 20.18
C SER A 41 8.95 -12.90 19.59
N PHE A 42 10.23 -12.93 19.96
CA PHE A 42 11.24 -12.04 19.38
C PHE A 42 11.37 -12.23 17.86
N ILE A 43 11.52 -13.47 17.40
CA ILE A 43 11.68 -13.78 15.97
C ILE A 43 10.45 -13.33 15.17
N MET A 44 9.24 -13.61 15.67
CA MET A 44 8.00 -13.21 14.99
C MET A 44 7.90 -11.70 14.83
N THR A 45 8.14 -10.94 15.91
CA THR A 45 8.09 -9.48 15.86
C THR A 45 9.21 -8.90 15.00
N PHE A 46 10.41 -9.48 15.04
CA PHE A 46 11.51 -9.07 14.18
C PHE A 46 11.14 -9.19 12.70
N PHE A 47 10.55 -10.32 12.28
CA PHE A 47 10.13 -10.50 10.89
C PHE A 47 8.98 -9.58 10.48
N ILE A 48 7.99 -9.36 11.35
CA ILE A 48 6.90 -8.41 11.10
C ILE A 48 7.46 -6.99 10.93
N PHE A 49 8.37 -6.58 11.81
CA PHE A 49 9.01 -5.27 11.74
C PHE A 49 9.91 -5.12 10.51
N ALA A 50 10.72 -6.12 10.18
CA ALA A 50 11.56 -6.11 8.98
C ALA A 50 10.72 -6.06 7.71
N GLY A 51 9.64 -6.85 7.63
CA GLY A 51 8.68 -6.80 6.52
C GLY A 51 8.03 -5.44 6.38
N THR A 52 7.66 -4.81 7.51
CA THR A 52 7.15 -3.43 7.53
C THR A 52 8.14 -2.43 6.94
N LEU A 53 9.39 -2.46 7.42
CA LEU A 53 10.44 -1.55 6.94
C LEU A 53 10.67 -1.73 5.44
N LEU A 54 10.61 -2.96 4.96
CA LEU A 54 10.80 -3.30 3.56
C LEU A 54 9.64 -2.78 2.69
N VAL A 55 8.39 -2.93 3.15
CA VAL A 55 7.21 -2.32 2.50
C VAL A 55 7.36 -0.80 2.45
N CYS A 56 7.68 -0.14 3.57
CA CYS A 56 7.88 1.31 3.63
C CYS A 56 9.00 1.76 2.68
N TYR A 57 10.12 1.03 2.65
CA TYR A 57 11.24 1.32 1.76
C TYR A 57 10.83 1.25 0.29
N PHE A 58 10.16 0.17 -0.13
CA PHE A 58 9.69 0.06 -1.50
C PHE A 58 8.64 1.10 -1.85
N THR A 59 7.72 1.44 -0.94
CA THR A 59 6.75 2.52 -1.14
C THR A 59 7.46 3.85 -1.41
N ILE A 60 8.50 4.19 -0.63
CA ILE A 60 9.29 5.41 -0.83
C ILE A 60 10.04 5.37 -2.16
N GLN A 61 10.65 4.23 -2.52
CA GLN A 61 11.33 4.09 -3.81
C GLN A 61 10.36 4.26 -4.99
N LEU A 62 9.16 3.67 -4.91
CA LEU A 62 8.11 3.83 -5.92
C LEU A 62 7.68 5.29 -6.05
N LEU A 63 7.45 6.00 -4.93
CA LEU A 63 7.08 7.41 -4.96
C LEU A 63 8.18 8.31 -5.49
N SER A 64 9.44 8.06 -5.13
CA SER A 64 10.59 8.93 -5.45
C SER A 64 11.19 8.68 -6.82
N GLN A 65 11.30 7.42 -7.27
CA GLN A 65 11.93 7.08 -8.54
C GLN A 65 11.00 7.23 -9.73
N ALA A 66 9.69 7.02 -9.57
CA ALA A 66 8.75 7.11 -10.69
C ALA A 66 8.30 8.55 -10.99
N GLY A 67 8.81 9.57 -10.27
CA GLY A 67 8.44 10.97 -10.49
C GLY A 67 6.93 11.17 -10.49
N ILE A 68 6.23 10.42 -9.62
CA ILE A 68 4.78 10.25 -9.69
C ILE A 68 4.12 11.60 -9.45
N ASP A 69 3.46 12.13 -10.47
CA ASP A 69 2.53 13.23 -10.30
C ASP A 69 1.31 12.72 -9.53
N TRP A 70 1.05 13.28 -8.35
CA TRP A 70 -0.06 12.88 -7.48
C TRP A 70 -1.41 13.20 -8.11
N GLN A 71 -1.44 14.09 -9.10
CA GLN A 71 -2.61 14.44 -9.89
C GLN A 71 -2.80 13.53 -11.10
N THR A 72 -1.90 12.54 -11.32
CA THR A 72 -2.02 11.59 -12.44
C THR A 72 -3.41 10.96 -12.41
N PRO A 73 -4.18 11.08 -13.52
CA PRO A 73 -5.52 10.53 -13.59
C PRO A 73 -5.45 9.00 -13.72
N LEU A 74 -5.92 8.29 -12.70
CA LEU A 74 -6.20 6.86 -12.78
C LEU A 74 -7.54 6.64 -13.46
N VAL A 75 -7.52 6.02 -14.65
CA VAL A 75 -8.74 5.69 -15.39
C VAL A 75 -9.39 4.47 -14.75
N LEU A 76 -10.53 4.67 -14.08
CA LEU A 76 -11.31 3.60 -13.46
C LEU A 76 -12.21 2.90 -14.46
N PHE A 77 -12.76 3.66 -15.41
CA PHE A 77 -13.66 3.14 -16.42
C PHE A 77 -13.51 3.89 -17.74
N ASN A 78 -13.27 3.15 -18.83
CA ASN A 78 -13.32 3.68 -20.18
C ASN A 78 -14.32 2.90 -21.03
N ALA A 79 -15.31 3.60 -21.59
CA ALA A 79 -16.29 3.00 -22.51
C ALA A 79 -15.63 2.40 -23.77
N SER A 80 -14.44 2.89 -24.16
CA SER A 80 -13.68 2.33 -25.29
C SER A 80 -13.15 0.92 -25.05
N TRP A 81 -13.13 0.44 -23.81
CA TRP A 81 -12.77 -0.95 -23.50
C TRP A 81 -13.83 -1.94 -24.01
N PHE A 82 -15.08 -1.49 -24.15
CA PHE A 82 -16.20 -2.30 -24.63
C PHE A 82 -16.48 -2.10 -26.12
N SER A 83 -16.03 -1.00 -26.73
CA SER A 83 -16.13 -0.82 -28.19
C SER A 83 -15.28 -1.84 -28.96
N GLY A 84 -14.10 -2.20 -28.45
CA GLY A 84 -13.29 -3.30 -29.02
C GLY A 84 -13.84 -4.70 -28.73
N ALA A 85 -14.68 -4.86 -27.70
CA ALA A 85 -15.27 -6.15 -27.34
C ALA A 85 -16.59 -6.45 -28.09
N PHE A 86 -17.30 -5.42 -28.58
CA PHE A 86 -18.62 -5.58 -29.19
C PHE A 86 -18.82 -4.85 -30.54
N GLY A 87 -17.78 -4.22 -31.12
CA GLY A 87 -17.92 -3.53 -32.41
C GLY A 87 -16.61 -3.34 -33.18
N ALA A 88 -16.37 -4.26 -34.13
CA ALA A 88 -15.87 -4.04 -35.51
C ALA A 88 -14.83 -5.10 -35.98
N THR A 89 -15.27 -6.35 -36.14
CA THR A 89 -14.85 -7.17 -37.29
C THR A 89 -15.92 -7.02 -38.38
N THR A 90 -16.00 -5.84 -39.00
CA THR A 90 -16.60 -5.73 -40.33
C THR A 90 -15.44 -5.78 -41.33
N PHE A 91 -15.48 -6.81 -42.17
CA PHE A 91 -14.61 -7.03 -43.34
C PHE A 91 -14.48 -5.78 -44.22
#